data_AF-A0A9D6UUJ0-F1
#
_entry.id   AF-A0A9D6UUJ0-F1
#
_cell.length_a   1.000
_cell.length_b   1.000
_cell.length_c   1.000
_cell.angle_alpha   90.00
_cell.angle_beta   90.00
_cell.angle_gamma   90.00
#
_symmetry.space_group_name_H-M   'P 1'
#
loop_
_entity.id
_entity.type
_entity.pdbx_description
1 polymer ?
#
loop_
_entity_poly.entity_id
_entity_poly.type
_entity_poly.pdbx_seq_one_letter_code
_entity_poly.pdbx_strand_id
1 'polypeptide(L)'
;MAGFRIEGKANVFPGIGGWVWVGVPDEVAKRIIEGVPPKLFRFVPIVAKVGKTEWKTALLPLGEGKYFIALKAKVRKAEGIFAGDSVVLHVKPPPKTW
;
A
#
# COMPACT_ATOMS: atom_id res chain seq x y z
N MET A 1 -12.65 -10.98 -6.25
CA MET A 1 -12.42 -10.38 -4.92
C MET A 1 -12.44 -8.87 -5.10
N ALA A 2 -13.26 -8.15 -4.33
CA ALA A 2 -13.43 -6.71 -4.49
C ALA A 2 -12.12 -5.97 -4.12
N GLY A 3 -11.75 -4.97 -4.91
CA GLY A 3 -10.68 -4.05 -4.54
C GLY A 3 -11.15 -3.02 -3.52
N PHE A 4 -10.24 -2.51 -2.70
CA PHE A 4 -10.51 -1.46 -1.72
C PHE A 4 -9.93 -0.13 -2.20
N ARG A 5 -10.66 0.96 -1.98
CA ARG A 5 -10.17 2.33 -2.19
C ARG A 5 -9.60 2.85 -0.88
N ILE A 6 -8.37 3.36 -0.92
CA ILE A 6 -7.68 4.00 0.20
C ILE A 6 -7.36 5.42 -0.23
N GLU A 7 -7.66 6.37 0.62
CA GLU A 7 -7.26 7.75 0.43
C GLU A 7 -6.36 8.16 1.58
N GLY A 8 -5.23 8.78 1.26
CA GLY A 8 -4.27 9.16 2.27
C GLY A 8 -3.19 10.08 1.72
N LYS A 9 -2.42 10.65 2.63
CA LYS A 9 -1.28 11.50 2.26
C LYS A 9 -0.05 10.66 1.95
N ALA A 10 0.71 11.09 0.94
CA ALA A 10 2.03 10.57 0.64
C ALA A 10 3.04 11.09 1.67
N ASN A 11 3.18 10.37 2.78
CA ASN A 11 4.09 10.69 3.87
C ASN A 11 5.53 10.27 3.52
N VAL A 12 6.51 10.83 4.21
CA VAL A 12 7.93 10.44 4.09
C VAL A 12 8.43 10.02 5.46
N PHE A 13 9.11 8.88 5.54
CA PHE A 13 9.81 8.52 6.77
C PHE A 13 10.96 9.50 7.04
N PRO A 14 11.25 9.83 8.31
CA PRO A 14 12.35 10.73 8.64
C PRO A 14 13.71 10.15 8.20
N GLY A 15 14.63 11.03 7.79
CA GLY A 15 15.98 10.67 7.35
C GLY A 15 16.26 11.01 5.88
N ILE A 16 17.55 11.10 5.54
CA ILE A 16 18.00 11.37 4.16
C ILE A 16 17.61 10.18 3.28
N GLY A 17 16.86 10.44 2.20
CA GLY A 17 16.37 9.39 1.31
C GLY A 17 15.19 8.57 1.86
N GLY A 18 14.44 9.14 2.81
CA GLY A 18 13.26 8.51 3.40
C GLY A 18 12.26 7.98 2.36
N TRP A 19 11.68 6.82 2.66
CA TRP A 19 10.69 6.20 1.78
C TRP A 19 9.38 6.97 1.83
N VAL A 20 8.74 7.12 0.66
CA VAL A 20 7.40 7.69 0.56
C VAL A 20 6.36 6.58 0.75
N TRP A 21 5.35 6.83 1.56
CA TRP A 21 4.35 5.84 1.95
C TRP A 21 2.97 6.44 2.16
N VAL A 22 1.96 5.60 2.12
CA VAL A 22 0.56 5.96 2.39
C VAL A 22 0.02 5.04 3.48
N GLY A 23 -0.61 5.63 4.49
CA GLY A 23 -1.26 4.89 5.58
C GLY A 23 -2.49 4.14 5.07
N VAL A 24 -2.73 2.96 5.62
CA VAL A 24 -3.90 2.14 5.30
C VAL A 24 -4.87 2.16 6.48
N PRO A 25 -6.15 2.53 6.28
CA PRO A 25 -7.15 2.44 7.34
C PRO A 25 -7.25 1.02 7.91
N ASP A 26 -7.37 0.91 9.23
CA ASP A 26 -7.34 -0.37 9.94
C ASP A 26 -8.41 -1.35 9.45
N GLU A 27 -9.62 -0.85 9.16
CA GLU A 27 -10.72 -1.64 8.62
C GLU A 27 -10.39 -2.27 7.26
N VAL A 28 -9.71 -1.51 6.40
CA VAL A 28 -9.27 -1.99 5.07
C VAL A 28 -8.15 -3.00 5.23
N ALA A 29 -7.17 -2.73 6.10
CA ALA A 29 -6.07 -3.65 6.37
C ALA A 29 -6.60 -5.00 6.89
N LYS A 30 -7.51 -4.97 7.88
CA LYS A 30 -8.13 -6.18 8.45
C LYS A 30 -8.83 -7.02 7.39
N ARG A 31 -9.65 -6.40 6.54
CA ARG A 31 -10.34 -7.10 5.44
C ARG A 31 -9.40 -7.74 4.43
N ILE A 32 -8.27 -7.10 4.13
CA ILE A 32 -7.25 -7.67 3.24
C ILE A 32 -6.56 -8.85 3.92
N ILE A 33 -6.21 -8.72 5.20
CA ILE A 33 -5.52 -9.76 5.99
C ILE A 33 -6.40 -11.01 6.13
N GLU A 34 -7.69 -10.86 6.45
CA GLU A 34 -8.64 -11.97 6.55
C GLU A 34 -8.77 -12.76 5.24
N GLY A 35 -8.51 -12.11 4.10
CA GLY A 35 -8.53 -12.74 2.78
C GLY A 35 -7.23 -13.46 2.39
N VAL A 36 -6.18 -13.39 3.21
CA VAL A 36 -4.87 -14.01 2.96
C VAL A 36 -4.62 -15.14 3.96
N PRO A 37 -4.16 -16.33 3.53
CA PRO A 37 -3.93 -17.44 4.45
C PRO A 37 -2.95 -17.09 5.59
N PRO A 38 -3.22 -17.49 6.85
CA PRO A 38 -2.45 -17.08 8.04
C PRO A 38 -0.94 -17.36 7.99
N LYS A 39 -0.53 -18.36 7.20
CA LYS A 39 0.87 -18.81 7.10
C LYS A 39 1.70 -18.04 6.08
N LEU A 40 1.10 -17.13 5.32
CA LEU A 40 1.76 -16.68 4.11
C LEU A 40 2.99 -15.81 4.40
N PHE A 41 2.90 -14.72 5.17
CA PHE A 41 4.05 -13.78 5.24
C PHE A 41 4.03 -12.80 6.44
N ARG A 42 5.22 -12.32 6.83
CA ARG A 42 5.42 -11.15 7.73
C ARG A 42 4.83 -9.85 7.14
N PHE A 43 4.60 -9.82 5.83
CA PHE A 43 4.01 -8.71 5.08
C PHE A 43 2.86 -9.23 4.20
N VAL A 44 1.73 -8.53 4.14
CA VAL A 44 0.55 -9.08 3.47
C VAL A 44 0.62 -8.72 1.98
N PRO A 45 0.83 -9.69 1.07
CA PRO A 45 0.97 -9.41 -0.36
C PRO A 45 -0.29 -8.75 -0.92
N ILE A 46 -0.14 -7.75 -1.78
CA ILE A 46 -1.24 -7.09 -2.49
C ILE A 46 -0.79 -6.63 -3.89
N VAL A 47 -1.77 -6.29 -4.72
CA VAL A 47 -1.54 -5.45 -5.90
C VAL A 47 -2.15 -4.08 -5.61
N ALA A 48 -1.34 -3.03 -5.75
CA ALA A 48 -1.76 -1.64 -5.56
C ALA A 48 -1.77 -0.91 -6.90
N LYS A 49 -2.69 0.04 -7.05
CA LYS A 49 -2.81 0.91 -8.20
C LYS A 49 -3.03 2.35 -7.75
N VAL A 50 -2.34 3.29 -8.37
CA VAL A 50 -2.53 4.74 -8.21
C VAL A 50 -2.58 5.36 -9.58
N GLY A 51 -3.62 6.14 -9.87
CA GLY A 51 -3.87 6.65 -11.22
C GLY A 51 -3.85 5.54 -12.27
N LYS A 52 -2.85 5.56 -13.17
CA LYS A 52 -2.68 4.57 -14.25
C LYS A 52 -1.68 3.46 -13.91
N THR A 53 -0.87 3.64 -12.86
CA THR A 53 0.22 2.73 -12.51
C THR A 53 -0.25 1.67 -11.51
N GLU A 54 -0.11 0.39 -11.89
CA GLU A 54 -0.34 -0.77 -11.03
C GLU A 54 0.98 -1.49 -10.73
N TRP A 55 1.17 -1.96 -9.49
CA TRP A 55 2.36 -2.71 -9.10
C TRP A 55 2.09 -3.73 -7.99
N LYS A 56 2.88 -4.80 -7.99
CA LYS A 56 2.94 -5.78 -6.89
C LYS A 56 3.71 -5.18 -5.71
N THR A 57 3.13 -5.29 -4.51
CA THR A 57 3.68 -4.81 -3.24
C THR A 57 3.09 -5.61 -2.07
N ALA A 58 3.26 -5.13 -0.85
CA ALA A 58 2.62 -5.67 0.34
C ALA A 58 2.11 -4.54 1.26
N LEU A 59 1.16 -4.87 2.13
CA LEU A 59 0.91 -4.11 3.36
C LEU A 59 2.05 -4.38 4.33
N LEU A 60 2.72 -3.31 4.74
CA LEU A 60 3.85 -3.33 5.66
C LEU A 60 3.38 -2.83 7.03
N PRO A 61 3.79 -3.44 8.14
CA PRO A 61 3.42 -2.99 9.48
C PRO A 61 4.12 -1.67 9.80
N LEU A 62 3.35 -0.70 10.31
CA LEU A 62 3.86 0.57 10.85
C LEU A 62 4.09 0.48 12.38
N GLY A 63 3.53 -0.53 13.05
CA GLY A 63 3.47 -0.65 14.50
C GLY A 63 2.03 -0.53 15.01
N GLU A 64 1.75 -1.03 16.23
CA GLU A 64 0.42 -0.94 16.87
C GLU A 64 -0.75 -1.47 16.01
N GLY A 65 -0.51 -2.48 15.17
CA GLY A 65 -1.54 -3.02 14.27
C GLY A 65 -1.86 -2.13 13.06
N LYS A 66 -1.15 -1.02 12.86
CA LYS A 66 -1.30 -0.14 11.69
C LYS A 66 -0.45 -0.64 10.52
N TYR A 67 -0.90 -0.34 9.31
CA TYR A 67 -0.23 -0.74 8.08
C TYR A 67 -0.03 0.42 7.12
N PHE A 68 0.96 0.28 6.25
CA PHE A 68 1.23 1.23 5.18
C PHE A 68 1.58 0.54 3.86
N ILE A 69 1.49 1.30 2.78
CA ILE A 69 1.94 0.90 1.44
C ILE A 69 3.07 1.83 1.01
N ALA A 70 4.20 1.24 0.63
CA ALA A 70 5.31 1.98 0.06
C ALA A 70 5.02 2.44 -1.38
N LEU A 71 5.23 3.73 -1.65
CA LEU A 71 5.18 4.31 -3.00
C LEU A 71 6.58 4.30 -3.62
N LYS A 72 6.83 3.29 -4.45
CA LYS A 72 8.11 3.14 -5.17
C LYS A 72 8.43 4.40 -5.97
N ALA A 73 9.70 4.80 -6.00
CA ALA A 73 10.13 6.01 -6.73
C ALA A 73 9.67 6.02 -8.20
N LYS A 74 9.73 4.87 -8.89
CA LYS A 74 9.23 4.73 -10.27
C LYS A 74 7.74 4.97 -10.42
N VAL A 75 6.92 4.56 -9.44
CA VAL A 75 5.48 4.76 -9.43
C VAL A 75 5.17 6.24 -9.23
N ARG A 76 5.84 6.86 -8.25
CA ARG A 76 5.70 8.30 -7.98
C ARG A 76 6.08 9.15 -9.18
N LYS A 77 7.20 8.83 -9.83
CA LYS A 77 7.65 9.53 -11.04
C LYS A 77 6.64 9.40 -12.19
N ALA A 78 6.05 8.21 -12.38
CA ALA A 78 5.09 7.98 -13.46
C ALA A 78 3.77 8.73 -13.26
N GLU A 79 3.32 8.89 -12.02
CA GLU A 79 2.03 9.51 -11.69
C GLU A 79 2.17 10.95 -11.16
N GLY A 80 3.40 11.51 -11.13
CA GLY A 80 3.66 12.87 -10.66
C GLY A 80 3.38 13.09 -9.17
N ILE A 81 3.61 12.08 -8.33
CA ILE A 81 3.30 12.13 -6.89
C ILE A 81 4.50 12.62 -6.09
N PHE A 82 4.28 13.66 -5.29
CA PHE A 82 5.23 14.24 -4.37
C PHE A 82 4.85 13.93 -2.91
N ALA A 83 5.79 14.21 -2.00
CA ALA A 83 5.54 14.13 -0.58
C ALA A 83 4.51 15.19 -0.16
N GLY A 84 3.54 14.79 0.67
CA GLY A 84 2.45 15.65 1.13
C GLY A 84 1.17 15.57 0.29
N ASP A 85 1.25 15.05 -0.93
CA ASP A 85 0.09 14.94 -1.82
C ASP A 85 -0.97 14.00 -1.27
N SER A 86 -2.24 14.35 -1.49
CA SER A 86 -3.36 13.43 -1.30
C SER A 86 -3.42 12.45 -2.47
N VAL A 87 -3.37 11.16 -2.17
CA VAL A 87 -3.39 10.10 -3.18
C VAL A 87 -4.51 9.11 -2.92
N VAL A 88 -5.03 8.56 -4.01
CA VAL A 88 -6.05 7.51 -3.99
C VAL A 88 -5.46 6.21 -4.50
N LEU A 89 -5.34 5.23 -3.63
CA LEU A 89 -4.90 3.88 -3.97
C LEU A 89 -6.10 2.96 -4.13
N HIS A 90 -6.05 2.13 -5.17
CA HIS A 90 -6.90 0.95 -5.29
C HIS A 90 -6.05 -0.27 -5.01
N VAL A 91 -6.46 -1.08 -4.03
CA VAL A 91 -5.72 -2.27 -3.62
C VAL A 91 -6.58 -3.50 -3.78
N LYS A 92 -5.98 -4.59 -4.22
CA LYS A 92 -6.61 -5.90 -4.31
C LYS A 92 -5.68 -6.95 -3.72
N PRO A 93 -6.21 -8.02 -3.11
CA PRO A 93 -5.40 -9.16 -2.72
C PRO A 93 -4.65 -9.73 -3.93
N PRO A 94 -3.56 -10.46 -3.71
CA PRO A 94 -2.74 -10.96 -4.80
C PRO A 94 -3.57 -11.96 -5.61
N PRO A 95 -3.40 -12.05 -6.94
CA PRO A 95 -3.96 -13.15 -7.69
C PRO A 95 -3.51 -14.49 -7.10
N LYS A 96 -4.42 -15.48 -7.18
CA LYS A 96 -4.25 -16.82 -6.58
C LYS A 96 -3.01 -17.56 -7.09
N THR A 97 -2.48 -17.15 -8.24
CA THR A 97 -1.23 -17.59 -8.84
C THR A 97 -0.20 -16.45 -8.77
N TRP A 98 0.61 -16.46 -7.72
CA TRP A 98 1.84 -15.69 -7.63
C TRP A 98 3.04 -16.61 -7.69
#